data_AF-A0A2K6EXH8-F1
#
_entry.id   AF-A0A2K6EXH8-F1
#
_cell.length_a   1.000
_cell.length_b   1.000
_cell.length_c   1.000
_cell.angle_alpha   90.00
_cell.angle_beta   90.00
_cell.angle_gamma   90.00
#
_symmetry.space_group_name_H-M   'P 1'
#
loop_
_entity.id
_entity.type
_entity.pdbx_description
1 polymer ?
#
loop_
_entity_poly.entity_id
_entity_poly.type
_entity_poly.pdbx_seq_one_letter_code
_entity_poly.pdbx_strand_id
1 'polypeptide(L)'
;MDALQLANSAFAVDLFKQLCEKEPVGNVLFSPICLSTSLSLAQVGAKGDTASEIGQVLHFENVKDAPFGFQTVTSDVNKLSSFYSLKLIKRLYVDKSLNPSTEFISSTKRPYAKELETVDFKDKLEETKGQINNSIKDLTDGHFENILADNSVNDQTKILMVNAAYFVGKWMKKFPESETKERPFRVNKVCGVVGRCLS
;
A
#
# COMPACT_ATOMS: atom_id res chain seq x y z
N MET A 1 8.83 -11.50 15.64
CA MET A 1 8.95 -10.48 14.58
C MET A 1 9.63 -11.05 13.35
N ASP A 2 10.70 -11.84 13.50
CA ASP A 2 11.45 -12.46 12.39
C ASP A 2 10.58 -13.31 11.46
N ALA A 3 9.69 -14.16 12.00
CA ALA A 3 8.78 -14.96 11.17
C ALA A 3 7.85 -14.10 10.29
N LEU A 4 7.35 -12.97 10.81
CA LEU A 4 6.50 -12.05 10.04
C LEU A 4 7.32 -11.33 8.95
N GLN A 5 8.58 -10.98 9.23
CA GLN A 5 9.45 -10.38 8.22
C GLN A 5 9.74 -11.36 7.06
N LEU A 6 10.00 -12.63 7.37
CA LEU A 6 10.17 -13.68 6.36
C LEU A 6 8.90 -13.85 5.52
N ALA A 7 7.73 -13.92 6.16
CA ALA A 7 6.43 -14.01 5.48
C ALA A 7 6.18 -12.84 4.53
N ASN A 8 6.34 -11.60 5.03
CA ASN A 8 6.18 -10.38 4.23
C ASN A 8 7.16 -10.33 3.05
N SER A 9 8.38 -10.85 3.22
CA SER A 9 9.39 -10.87 2.15
C SER A 9 9.10 -11.95 1.11
N ALA A 10 8.57 -13.11 1.52
CA ALA A 10 8.11 -14.15 0.62
C ALA A 10 6.97 -13.64 -0.26
N PHE A 11 5.92 -13.07 0.36
CA PHE A 11 4.82 -12.43 -0.35
C PHE A 11 5.30 -11.31 -1.30
N ALA A 12 6.26 -10.48 -0.85
CA ALA A 12 6.84 -9.44 -1.70
C ALA A 12 7.49 -10.00 -2.97
N VAL A 13 8.23 -11.11 -2.85
CA VAL A 13 8.85 -11.77 -4.01
C VAL A 13 7.79 -12.37 -4.93
N ASP A 14 6.78 -13.02 -4.38
CA ASP A 14 5.71 -13.64 -5.17
C ASP A 14 4.92 -12.59 -5.96
N LEU A 15 4.52 -11.50 -5.31
CA LEU A 15 3.83 -10.40 -5.97
C LEU A 15 4.74 -9.67 -6.97
N PHE A 16 6.03 -9.48 -6.64
CA PHE A 16 6.98 -8.87 -7.57
C PHE A 16 7.10 -9.66 -8.87
N LYS A 17 7.16 -11.01 -8.80
CA LYS A 17 7.16 -11.86 -9.99
C LYS A 17 5.90 -11.64 -10.83
N GLN A 18 4.73 -11.60 -10.21
CA GLN A 18 3.46 -11.37 -10.90
C GLN A 18 3.40 -9.99 -11.57
N LEU A 19 3.96 -8.95 -10.96
CA LEU A 19 4.05 -7.62 -11.56
C LEU A 19 5.05 -7.60 -12.73
N CYS A 20 6.19 -8.28 -12.61
CA CYS A 20 7.16 -8.41 -13.70
C CYS A 20 6.61 -9.21 -14.89
N GLU A 21 5.75 -10.20 -14.66
CA GLU A 21 5.07 -10.92 -15.74
C GLU A 21 4.12 -10.00 -16.53
N LYS A 22 3.45 -9.05 -15.85
CA LYS A 22 2.57 -8.06 -16.47
C LYS A 22 3.33 -6.91 -17.15
N GLU A 23 4.43 -6.49 -16.55
CA GLU A 23 5.30 -5.40 -17.03
C GLU A 23 6.72 -5.92 -17.30
N PRO A 24 6.92 -6.73 -18.35
CA PRO A 24 8.18 -7.46 -18.58
C PRO A 24 9.37 -6.58 -18.96
N VAL A 25 9.11 -5.36 -19.43
CA VAL A 25 10.13 -4.40 -19.90
C VAL A 25 10.07 -3.05 -19.20
N GLY A 26 9.01 -2.83 -18.40
CA GLY A 26 8.74 -1.58 -17.71
C GLY A 26 9.41 -1.49 -16.35
N ASN A 27 9.27 -0.32 -15.72
CA ASN A 27 9.65 -0.15 -14.32
C ASN A 27 8.54 -0.72 -13.42
N VAL A 28 8.92 -1.53 -12.43
CA VAL A 28 8.03 -2.03 -11.39
C VAL A 28 8.38 -1.34 -10.07
N LEU A 29 7.39 -0.69 -9.45
CA LEU A 29 7.52 -0.08 -8.13
C LEU A 29 6.22 -0.32 -7.35
N PHE A 30 6.34 -0.87 -6.14
CA PHE A 30 5.21 -1.07 -5.24
C PHE A 30 5.71 -1.16 -3.78
N SER A 31 4.78 -0.99 -2.82
CA SER A 31 5.06 -1.15 -1.39
C SER A 31 4.46 -2.46 -0.87
N PRO A 32 5.23 -3.56 -0.80
CA PRO A 32 4.72 -4.85 -0.33
C PRO A 32 4.21 -4.80 1.11
N ILE A 33 4.85 -3.98 1.96
CA ILE A 33 4.46 -3.87 3.37
C ILE A 33 3.08 -3.23 3.52
N CYS A 34 2.73 -2.23 2.69
CA CYS A 34 1.40 -1.62 2.72
C CYS A 34 0.31 -2.66 2.40
N LEU A 35 0.50 -3.42 1.32
CA LEU A 35 -0.43 -4.47 0.91
C LEU A 35 -0.56 -5.56 1.98
N SER A 36 0.56 -6.02 2.54
CA SER A 36 0.57 -7.06 3.58
C SER A 36 -0.20 -6.62 4.82
N THR A 37 0.01 -5.39 5.29
CA THR A 37 -0.70 -4.83 6.45
C THR A 37 -2.20 -4.70 6.19
N SER A 38 -2.61 -4.18 5.03
CA SER A 38 -4.03 -4.02 4.71
C SER A 38 -4.75 -5.34 4.51
N LEU A 39 -4.10 -6.34 3.91
CA LEU A 39 -4.67 -7.69 3.79
C LEU A 39 -4.71 -8.42 5.14
N SER A 40 -3.72 -8.20 6.00
CA SER A 40 -3.75 -8.68 7.39
C SER A 40 -4.93 -8.11 8.17
N LEU A 41 -5.24 -6.82 8.00
CA LEU A 41 -6.45 -6.21 8.56
C LEU A 41 -7.72 -6.86 7.99
N ALA A 42 -7.78 -7.10 6.68
CA ALA A 42 -8.91 -7.79 6.06
C ALA A 42 -9.09 -9.23 6.61
N GLN A 43 -7.98 -9.94 6.86
CA GLN A 43 -7.99 -11.28 7.43
C GLN A 43 -8.64 -11.33 8.82
N VAL A 44 -8.44 -10.31 9.65
CA VAL A 44 -9.08 -10.20 10.98
C VAL A 44 -10.61 -10.18 10.88
N GLY A 45 -11.16 -9.63 9.79
CA GLY A 45 -12.60 -9.60 9.53
C GLY A 45 -13.14 -10.83 8.79
N ALA A 46 -12.25 -11.65 8.20
CA ALA A 46 -12.60 -12.83 7.43
C ALA A 46 -12.74 -14.08 8.31
N LYS A 47 -13.41 -15.12 7.79
CA LYS A 47 -13.54 -16.44 8.43
C LYS A 47 -13.43 -17.56 7.39
N GLY A 48 -13.25 -18.79 7.86
CA GLY A 48 -13.21 -19.98 7.01
C GLY A 48 -12.14 -19.89 5.93
N ASP A 49 -12.48 -20.35 4.73
CA ASP A 49 -11.57 -20.41 3.59
C ASP A 49 -11.03 -19.03 3.20
N THR A 50 -11.84 -17.97 3.29
CA THR A 50 -11.38 -16.60 3.01
C THR A 50 -10.24 -16.18 3.93
N ALA A 51 -10.34 -16.47 5.23
CA ALA A 51 -9.25 -16.17 6.17
C ALA A 51 -8.02 -17.06 5.92
N SER A 52 -8.23 -18.32 5.54
CA SER A 52 -7.18 -19.29 5.22
C SER A 52 -6.40 -18.88 3.97
N GLU A 53 -7.08 -18.53 2.88
CA GLU A 53 -6.46 -18.10 1.63
C GLU A 53 -5.62 -16.85 1.81
N ILE A 54 -6.14 -15.84 2.53
CA ILE A 54 -5.35 -14.64 2.86
C ILE A 54 -4.10 -15.04 3.66
N GLY A 55 -4.24 -15.95 4.63
CA GLY A 55 -3.12 -16.43 5.44
C GLY A 55 -2.05 -17.15 4.64
N GLN A 56 -2.45 -17.99 3.68
CA GLN A 56 -1.54 -18.73 2.80
C GLN A 56 -0.81 -17.80 1.83
N VAL A 57 -1.54 -16.91 1.15
CA VAL A 57 -0.95 -15.95 0.20
C VAL A 57 0.04 -15.00 0.89
N LEU A 58 -0.25 -14.59 2.13
CA LEU A 58 0.65 -13.75 2.92
C LEU A 58 1.73 -14.52 3.69
N HIS A 59 1.77 -15.85 3.58
CA HIS A 59 2.72 -16.73 4.27
C HIS A 59 2.65 -16.64 5.82
N PHE A 60 1.45 -16.46 6.38
CA PHE A 60 1.23 -16.28 7.83
C PHE A 60 1.07 -17.59 8.63
N GLU A 61 1.24 -18.76 8.02
CA GLU A 61 0.98 -20.06 8.65
C GLU A 61 1.77 -20.28 9.94
N ASN A 62 2.99 -19.73 10.01
CA ASN A 62 3.88 -19.83 11.18
C ASN A 62 4.00 -18.52 11.96
N VAL A 63 3.16 -17.52 11.65
CA VAL A 63 3.15 -16.21 12.31
C VAL A 63 2.11 -16.21 13.44
N LYS A 64 2.57 -16.20 14.69
CA LYS A 64 1.69 -16.34 15.86
C LYS A 64 0.76 -15.14 16.11
N ASP A 65 1.24 -13.92 15.91
CA ASP A 65 0.48 -12.69 16.17
C ASP A 65 0.83 -11.64 15.12
N ALA A 66 0.25 -11.81 13.92
CA ALA A 66 0.44 -10.88 12.81
C ALA A 66 -0.04 -9.47 13.15
N PRO A 67 -1.21 -9.24 13.77
CA PRO A 67 -1.64 -7.88 14.16
C PRO A 67 -0.61 -7.17 15.04
N PHE A 68 -0.13 -7.79 16.11
CA PHE A 68 0.90 -7.16 16.96
C PHE A 68 2.21 -6.88 16.19
N GLY A 69 2.61 -7.79 15.32
CA GLY A 69 3.78 -7.59 14.46
C GLY A 69 3.61 -6.38 13.54
N PHE A 70 2.46 -6.22 12.89
CA PHE A 70 2.16 -5.02 12.08
C PHE A 70 2.03 -3.76 12.92
N GLN A 71 1.51 -3.84 14.15
CA GLN A 71 1.51 -2.70 15.07
C GLN A 71 2.92 -2.16 15.28
N THR A 72 3.90 -3.05 15.47
CA THR A 72 5.30 -2.65 15.69
C THR A 72 5.89 -2.03 14.44
N VAL A 73 5.74 -2.69 13.28
CA VAL A 73 6.25 -2.17 12.01
C VAL A 73 5.63 -0.82 11.65
N THR A 74 4.32 -0.67 11.79
CA THR A 74 3.63 0.61 11.53
C THR A 74 4.09 1.69 12.51
N SER A 75 4.30 1.36 13.80
CA SER A 75 4.84 2.33 14.77
C SER A 75 6.23 2.81 14.39
N ASP A 76 7.12 1.90 13.99
CA ASP A 76 8.49 2.23 13.65
C ASP A 76 8.57 3.04 12.34
N VAL A 77 7.79 2.67 11.32
CA VAL A 77 7.68 3.48 10.09
C VAL A 77 7.14 4.89 10.40
N ASN A 78 6.09 5.01 11.21
CA ASN A 78 5.53 6.31 11.54
C ASN A 78 6.53 7.21 12.29
N LYS A 79 7.39 6.63 13.14
CA LYS A 79 8.52 7.36 13.75
C LYS A 79 9.54 7.77 12.70
N LEU A 80 9.85 6.91 11.73
CA LEU A 80 10.77 7.26 10.64
C LEU A 80 10.24 8.41 9.76
N SER A 81 8.92 8.50 9.56
CA SER A 81 8.26 9.57 8.79
C SER A 81 8.43 10.98 9.38
N SER A 82 8.86 11.12 10.66
CA SER A 82 9.21 12.44 11.20
C SER A 82 10.64 12.87 10.86
N PHE A 83 11.50 11.93 10.44
CA PHE A 83 12.90 12.18 10.10
C PHE A 83 13.15 12.16 8.59
N TYR A 84 12.35 11.41 7.84
CA TYR A 84 12.45 11.24 6.41
C TYR A 84 11.20 11.78 5.70
N SER A 85 11.39 12.22 4.46
CA SER A 85 10.28 12.47 3.55
C SER A 85 9.72 11.13 3.05
N LEU A 86 8.97 10.47 3.92
CA LEU A 86 8.42 9.13 3.78
C LEU A 86 6.98 9.11 4.31
N LYS A 87 6.04 8.60 3.51
CA LYS A 87 4.70 8.26 4.01
C LYS A 87 4.30 6.89 3.47
N LEU A 88 3.77 6.05 4.36
CA LEU A 88 3.13 4.77 4.02
C LEU A 88 1.69 4.79 4.52
N ILE A 89 0.78 5.31 3.70
CA ILE A 89 -0.64 5.42 4.02
C ILE A 89 -1.37 4.16 3.57
N LYS A 90 -2.10 3.57 4.52
CA LYS A 90 -2.83 2.30 4.35
C LYS A 90 -4.23 2.54 4.91
N ARG A 91 -5.25 2.41 4.06
CA ARG A 91 -6.65 2.63 4.45
C ARG A 91 -7.52 1.51 3.94
N LEU A 92 -8.35 0.97 4.82
CA LEU A 92 -9.46 0.08 4.52
C LEU A 92 -10.74 0.87 4.78
N TYR A 93 -11.42 1.25 3.71
CA TYR A 93 -12.72 1.90 3.75
C TYR A 93 -13.81 0.84 3.67
N VAL A 94 -14.70 0.81 4.66
CA VAL A 94 -15.81 -0.13 4.74
C VAL A 94 -17.12 0.63 4.60
N ASP A 95 -17.99 0.20 3.70
CA ASP A 95 -19.30 0.82 3.56
C ASP A 95 -20.14 0.63 4.84
N LYS A 96 -20.81 1.69 5.29
CA LYS A 96 -21.62 1.70 6.51
C LYS A 96 -22.71 0.62 6.49
N SER A 97 -23.20 0.20 5.32
CA SER A 97 -24.24 -0.84 5.23
C SER A 97 -23.80 -2.21 5.76
N LEU A 98 -22.48 -2.44 5.90
CA LEU A 98 -21.95 -3.68 6.45
C LEU A 98 -22.01 -3.77 7.98
N ASN A 99 -22.24 -2.66 8.69
CA ASN A 99 -22.32 -2.61 10.15
C ASN A 99 -21.22 -3.44 10.85
N PRO A 100 -19.92 -3.08 10.68
CA PRO A 100 -18.81 -3.85 11.23
C PRO A 100 -18.96 -4.08 12.73
N SER A 101 -18.73 -5.32 13.17
CA SER A 101 -18.95 -5.71 14.57
C SER A 101 -18.07 -4.91 15.54
N THR A 102 -18.60 -4.63 16.74
CA THR A 102 -17.84 -3.96 17.79
C THR A 102 -16.57 -4.73 18.15
N GLU A 103 -16.63 -6.07 18.12
CA GLU A 103 -15.47 -6.93 18.36
C GLU A 103 -14.37 -6.69 17.31
N PHE A 104 -14.70 -6.71 16.02
CA PHE A 104 -13.77 -6.42 14.93
C PHE A 104 -13.16 -5.02 15.03
N ILE A 105 -13.98 -4.01 15.30
CA ILE A 105 -13.48 -2.64 15.48
C ILE A 105 -12.53 -2.58 16.68
N SER A 106 -12.90 -3.23 17.79
CA SER A 106 -12.08 -3.21 19.01
C SER A 106 -10.74 -3.93 18.85
N SER A 107 -10.71 -5.05 18.13
CA SER A 107 -9.49 -5.83 17.90
C SER A 107 -8.51 -5.13 16.94
N THR A 108 -9.02 -4.27 16.05
CA THR A 108 -8.21 -3.56 15.04
C THR A 108 -7.72 -2.18 15.51
N LYS A 109 -8.38 -1.57 16.52
CA LYS A 109 -8.09 -0.21 17.02
C LYS A 109 -6.62 0.07 17.34
N ARG A 110 -5.92 -0.87 17.99
CA ARG A 110 -4.50 -0.70 18.35
C ARG A 110 -3.56 -1.15 17.24
N PRO A 111 -3.73 -2.34 16.65
CA PRO A 111 -2.78 -2.84 15.64
C PRO A 111 -2.79 -2.06 14.32
N TYR A 112 -3.96 -1.55 13.93
CA TYR A 112 -4.20 -0.88 12.64
C TYR A 112 -4.77 0.53 12.89
N ALA A 113 -4.17 1.26 13.84
CA ALA A 113 -4.68 2.55 14.29
C ALA A 113 -4.83 3.54 13.13
N LYS A 114 -6.05 4.06 12.96
CA LYS A 114 -6.44 4.95 11.84
C LYS A 114 -6.32 4.31 10.46
N GLU A 115 -6.20 2.99 10.33
CA GLU A 115 -6.17 2.34 9.02
C GLU A 115 -7.55 1.85 8.59
N LEU A 116 -8.49 1.66 9.51
CA LEU A 116 -9.89 1.32 9.23
C LEU A 116 -10.77 2.57 9.32
N GLU A 117 -11.63 2.78 8.33
CA GLU A 117 -12.59 3.89 8.29
C GLU A 117 -13.93 3.44 7.69
N THR A 118 -15.04 3.87 8.28
CA THR A 118 -16.38 3.59 7.75
C THR A 118 -16.87 4.77 6.93
N VAL A 119 -17.34 4.50 5.71
CA VAL A 119 -17.80 5.52 4.75
C VAL A 119 -19.16 5.14 4.14
N ASP A 120 -19.70 5.99 3.29
CA ASP A 120 -21.02 5.81 2.68
C ASP A 120 -20.92 5.81 1.15
N PHE A 121 -20.45 4.69 0.60
CA PHE A 121 -20.36 4.52 -0.86
C PHE A 121 -21.74 4.49 -1.49
N LYS A 122 -22.71 3.88 -0.80
CA LYS A 122 -24.05 3.63 -1.33
C LYS A 122 -24.87 4.91 -1.51
N ASP A 123 -25.03 5.72 -0.46
CA ASP A 123 -25.95 6.86 -0.48
C ASP A 123 -25.23 8.18 -0.78
N LYS A 124 -23.90 8.23 -0.61
CA LYS A 124 -23.07 9.44 -0.70
C LYS A 124 -21.79 9.23 -1.51
N LEU A 125 -21.87 8.54 -2.66
CA LEU A 125 -20.70 8.15 -3.45
C LEU A 125 -19.76 9.33 -3.79
N GLU A 126 -20.27 10.41 -4.38
CA GLU A 126 -19.43 11.52 -4.83
C GLU A 126 -18.83 12.32 -3.66
N GLU A 127 -19.58 12.50 -2.58
CA GLU A 127 -19.06 13.09 -1.32
C GLU A 127 -17.93 12.22 -0.75
N THR A 128 -18.15 10.90 -0.69
CA THR A 128 -17.18 9.92 -0.20
C THR A 128 -15.92 9.90 -1.07
N LYS A 129 -16.03 9.93 -2.40
CA LYS A 129 -14.88 10.02 -3.32
C LYS A 129 -14.06 11.29 -3.04
N GLY A 130 -14.73 12.44 -2.91
CA GLY A 130 -14.08 13.71 -2.58
C GLY A 130 -13.37 13.67 -1.22
N GLN A 131 -14.00 13.10 -0.19
CA GLN A 131 -13.41 12.94 1.14
C GLN A 131 -12.18 12.03 1.13
N ILE A 132 -12.25 10.89 0.44
CA ILE A 132 -11.12 9.95 0.32
C ILE A 132 -9.95 10.62 -0.42
N ASN A 133 -10.20 11.25 -1.57
CA ASN A 133 -9.15 11.92 -2.34
C ASN A 133 -8.48 13.04 -1.52
N ASN A 134 -9.25 13.91 -0.89
CA ASN A 134 -8.70 14.98 -0.05
C ASN A 134 -7.93 14.43 1.16
N SER A 135 -8.47 13.42 1.85
CA SER A 135 -7.80 12.80 3.00
C SER A 135 -6.47 12.16 2.60
N ILE A 136 -6.43 11.41 1.50
CA ILE A 136 -5.20 10.78 1.01
C ILE A 136 -4.20 11.84 0.53
N LYS A 137 -4.66 12.89 -0.15
CA LYS A 137 -3.83 14.03 -0.54
C LYS A 137 -3.16 14.67 0.68
N ASP A 138 -3.93 14.98 1.72
CA ASP A 138 -3.41 15.60 2.94
C ASP A 138 -2.44 14.66 3.68
N LEU A 139 -2.78 13.37 3.80
CA LEU A 139 -1.94 12.37 4.48
C LEU A 139 -0.63 12.08 3.73
N THR A 140 -0.58 12.42 2.45
CA THR A 140 0.59 12.22 1.58
C THR A 140 1.28 13.53 1.22
N ASP A 141 1.04 14.59 2.00
CA ASP A 141 1.66 15.90 1.83
C ASP A 141 1.49 16.47 0.40
N GLY A 142 0.37 16.13 -0.25
CA GLY A 142 0.02 16.59 -1.60
C GLY A 142 0.55 15.74 -2.76
N HIS A 143 1.33 14.69 -2.51
CA HIS A 143 1.94 13.87 -3.57
C HIS A 143 0.94 13.04 -4.38
N PHE A 144 -0.24 12.73 -3.81
CA PHE A 144 -1.31 12.02 -4.50
C PHE A 144 -2.58 12.87 -4.51
N GLU A 145 -2.79 13.62 -5.59
CA GLU A 145 -3.92 14.56 -5.69
C GLU A 145 -5.28 13.88 -5.77
N ASN A 146 -5.42 12.88 -6.65
CA ASN A 146 -6.63 12.10 -6.84
C ASN A 146 -6.24 10.62 -6.92
N ILE A 147 -6.42 9.91 -5.81
CA ILE A 147 -6.06 8.48 -5.73
C ILE A 147 -7.14 7.59 -6.37
N LEU A 148 -8.40 8.05 -6.35
CA LEU A 148 -9.52 7.40 -7.00
C LEU A 148 -9.74 8.02 -8.39
N ALA A 149 -9.72 7.18 -9.41
CA ALA A 149 -10.13 7.55 -10.76
C ALA A 149 -11.67 7.52 -10.88
N ASP A 150 -12.23 8.19 -11.90
CA ASP A 150 -13.68 8.39 -12.02
C ASP A 150 -14.51 7.10 -11.91
N ASN A 151 -14.01 6.01 -12.51
CA ASN A 151 -14.67 4.70 -12.55
C ASN A 151 -14.01 3.64 -11.64
N SER A 152 -13.12 4.02 -10.71
CA SER A 152 -12.45 3.04 -9.84
C SER A 152 -13.35 2.50 -8.72
N VAL A 153 -14.42 3.24 -8.37
CA VAL A 153 -15.38 2.88 -7.32
C VAL A 153 -16.79 3.30 -7.73
N ASN A 154 -17.80 2.58 -7.24
CA ASN A 154 -19.22 2.88 -7.46
C ASN A 154 -20.05 2.69 -6.18
N ASP A 155 -21.36 2.90 -6.27
CA ASP A 155 -22.33 2.77 -5.17
C ASP A 155 -22.52 1.33 -4.65
N GLN A 156 -21.98 0.35 -5.38
CA GLN A 156 -21.95 -1.06 -4.97
C GLN A 156 -20.69 -1.43 -4.18
N THR A 157 -19.71 -0.52 -4.06
CA THR A 157 -18.46 -0.73 -3.33
C THR A 157 -18.75 -1.07 -1.86
N LYS A 158 -18.22 -2.19 -1.37
CA LYS A 158 -18.41 -2.66 0.01
C LYS A 158 -17.18 -2.48 0.88
N ILE A 159 -16.02 -2.85 0.35
CA ILE A 159 -14.72 -2.71 1.00
C ILE A 159 -13.77 -2.19 -0.07
N LEU A 160 -13.07 -1.10 0.23
CA LEU A 160 -12.06 -0.50 -0.63
C LEU A 160 -10.75 -0.41 0.14
N MET A 161 -9.69 -0.97 -0.44
CA MET A 161 -8.34 -0.87 0.10
C MET A 161 -7.54 0.16 -0.71
N VAL A 162 -7.02 1.18 -0.02
CA VAL A 162 -6.20 2.22 -0.63
C VAL A 162 -4.83 2.22 0.04
N ASN A 163 -3.80 2.03 -0.78
CA ASN A 163 -2.40 2.11 -0.36
C ASN A 163 -1.72 3.24 -1.15
N ALA A 164 -1.24 4.26 -0.46
CA ALA A 164 -0.52 5.39 -1.05
C ALA A 164 0.82 5.55 -0.32
N ALA A 165 1.92 5.46 -1.08
CA ALA A 165 3.26 5.44 -0.51
C ALA A 165 4.21 6.27 -1.37
N TYR A 166 5.00 7.14 -0.72
CA TYR A 166 6.11 7.84 -1.38
C TYR A 166 7.32 7.91 -0.45
N PHE A 167 8.49 8.05 -1.07
CA PHE A 167 9.75 8.27 -0.38
C PHE A 167 10.66 9.16 -1.21
N VAL A 168 11.12 10.27 -0.65
CA VAL A 168 12.18 11.10 -1.22
C VAL A 168 13.48 10.79 -0.49
N GLY A 169 14.34 10.02 -1.15
CA GLY A 169 15.56 9.48 -0.56
C GLY A 169 16.58 10.54 -0.18
N LYS A 170 17.04 10.52 1.07
CA LYS A 170 18.18 11.31 1.55
C LYS A 170 19.34 10.38 1.86
N TRP A 171 20.34 10.37 0.98
CA TRP A 171 21.53 9.54 1.13
C TRP A 171 22.34 9.90 2.38
N MET A 172 22.90 8.89 3.05
CA MET A 172 23.88 9.11 4.13
C MET A 172 25.14 9.82 3.62
N LYS A 173 25.58 9.48 2.40
CA LYS A 173 26.64 10.16 1.67
C LYS A 173 26.06 10.69 0.36
N LYS A 174 25.95 12.01 0.23
CA LYS A 174 25.37 12.65 -0.96
C LYS A 174 26.30 12.54 -2.18
N PHE A 175 25.72 12.50 -3.36
CA PHE A 175 26.44 12.65 -4.61
C PHE A 175 26.73 14.14 -4.84
N PRO A 176 27.97 14.54 -5.23
CA PRO A 176 28.26 15.92 -5.60
C PRO A 176 27.52 16.29 -6.89
N GLU A 177 26.70 17.35 -6.86
CA GLU A 177 25.90 17.77 -8.02
C GLU A 177 26.77 18.12 -9.24
N SER A 178 27.97 18.66 -9.03
CA SER A 178 28.95 18.95 -10.09
C SER A 178 29.41 17.72 -10.88
N GLU A 179 29.27 16.52 -10.30
CA GLU A 179 29.63 15.26 -10.93
C GLU A 179 28.46 14.57 -11.65
N THR A 180 27.23 15.01 -11.42
CA THR A 180 26.04 14.49 -12.11
C THR A 180 25.98 15.02 -13.53
N LYS A 181 26.02 14.12 -14.53
CA LYS A 181 26.05 14.46 -15.95
C LYS A 181 25.16 13.51 -16.74
N GLU A 182 24.55 13.99 -17.82
CA GLU A 182 23.78 13.14 -18.73
C GLU A 182 24.65 12.04 -19.33
N ARG A 183 24.14 10.81 -19.32
CA ARG A 183 24.81 9.61 -19.85
C ARG A 183 23.77 8.65 -20.44
N PRO A 184 24.14 7.85 -21.45
CA PRO A 184 23.24 6.84 -22.00
C PRO A 184 22.96 5.72 -20.99
N PHE A 185 21.68 5.45 -20.70
CA PHE A 185 21.23 4.28 -19.94
C PHE A 185 20.89 3.13 -20.91
N ARG A 186 21.50 1.96 -20.73
CA ARG A 186 21.27 0.81 -21.62
C ARG A 186 20.04 0.02 -21.15
N VAL A 187 18.99 0.00 -21.97
CA VAL A 187 17.77 -0.77 -21.70
C VAL A 187 17.83 -2.22 -22.20
N ASN A 188 18.74 -2.54 -23.12
CA ASN A 188 19.02 -3.89 -23.58
C ASN A 188 20.44 -3.96 -24.19
N LYS A 189 20.79 -5.10 -24.81
CA LYS A 189 22.12 -5.33 -25.42
C LYS A 189 22.48 -4.33 -26.52
N VAL A 190 21.50 -3.68 -27.15
CA VAL A 190 21.70 -2.74 -28.26
C VAL A 190 21.41 -1.31 -27.79
N CYS A 191 22.30 -0.37 -28.13
CA CYS A 191 22.10 1.05 -27.86
C CYS A 191 21.02 1.62 -28.80
N GLY A 192 19.74 1.53 -28.42
CA GLY A 192 18.68 2.34 -29.02
C GLY A 192 18.61 3.69 -28.31
N VAL A 193 18.88 4.78 -29.02
CA VAL A 193 18.61 6.14 -28.55
C VAL A 193 17.10 6.24 -28.33
N VAL A 194 16.65 6.29 -27.08
CA VAL A 194 15.26 6.68 -26.79
C VAL A 194 15.18 8.19 -26.99
N GLY A 195 15.00 8.58 -28.24
CA GLY A 195 14.89 9.96 -28.68
C GLY A 195 13.99 10.03 -29.91
N ARG A 196 12.73 10.39 -29.67
CA ARG A 196 11.68 10.73 -30.65
C ARG A 196 11.20 9.61 -31.57
N CYS A 197 10.06 9.04 -31.20
CA CYS A 197 9.03 8.62 -32.16
C CYS A 197 7.66 8.85 -31.51
N LEU A 198 7.15 10.07 -31.63
CA LEU A 198 5.71 10.31 -31.79
C LEU A 198 5.61 11.41 -32.87
N SER A 199 5.08 10.99 -34.01
CA SER A 199 4.59 11.83 -35.12
C SER A 199 3.44 12.70 -34.66
#